data_AF-A0A1J7C838-F1
#
_entry.id   AF-A0A1J7C838-F1
#
_cell.length_a   1.000
_cell.length_b   1.000
_cell.length_c   1.000
_cell.angle_alpha   90.00
_cell.angle_beta   90.00
_cell.angle_gamma   90.00
#
_symmetry.space_group_name_H-M   'P 1'
#
loop_
_entity.id
_entity.type
_entity.pdbx_description
1 polymer ?
#
loop_
_entity_poly.entity_id
_entity_poly.type
_entity_poly.pdbx_seq_one_letter_code
_entity_poly.pdbx_strand_id
1 'polypeptide(L)'
;MNDVNNKTAEAERQYREREKRDAEDIRHVMSDAQGRRVIWSVLTRGNVFGPCFATDPHVTAFNEGQRNLALALFQRVMSCCPELYLTMADEAGKQDEKR
;
A
#
# COMPACT_ATOMS: atom_id res chain seq x y z
N MET A 1 25.47 -21.09 -22.65
CA MET A 1 24.99 -21.38 -21.28
C MET A 1 25.36 -20.28 -20.27
N ASN A 2 26.56 -19.65 -20.38
CA ASN A 2 26.99 -18.61 -19.43
C ASN A 2 26.26 -17.26 -19.55
N ASP A 3 25.83 -16.86 -20.74
CA ASP A 3 25.10 -15.59 -20.94
C ASP A 3 23.69 -15.58 -20.36
N VAL A 4 23.01 -16.73 -20.34
CA VAL A 4 21.66 -16.84 -19.76
C VAL A 4 21.74 -16.69 -18.24
N ASN A 5 22.74 -17.32 -17.61
CA ASN A 5 22.93 -17.26 -16.16
C ASN A 5 23.32 -15.86 -15.66
N ASN A 6 24.08 -15.10 -16.47
CA ASN A 6 24.44 -13.72 -16.15
C ASN A 6 23.23 -12.77 -16.25
N LYS A 7 22.37 -12.94 -17.27
CA LYS A 7 21.14 -12.17 -17.44
C LYS A 7 20.14 -12.37 -16.30
N THR A 8 19.99 -13.60 -15.79
CA THR A 8 19.15 -13.85 -14.61
C THR A 8 19.72 -13.21 -13.34
N ALA A 9 21.04 -13.30 -13.12
CA ALA A 9 21.67 -12.69 -11.95
C ALA A 9 21.53 -11.15 -11.94
N GLU A 10 21.63 -10.51 -13.10
CA GLU A 10 21.42 -9.06 -13.25
C GLU A 10 19.97 -8.68 -13.00
N ALA A 11 19.01 -9.41 -13.58
CA ALA A 11 17.58 -9.18 -13.37
C ALA A 11 17.20 -9.30 -11.89
N GLU A 12 17.73 -10.30 -11.18
CA GLU A 12 17.51 -10.44 -9.74
C GLU A 12 18.11 -9.29 -8.92
N ARG A 13 19.30 -8.80 -9.29
CA ARG A 13 19.90 -7.63 -8.63
C ARG A 13 19.03 -6.39 -8.82
N GLN A 14 18.60 -6.12 -10.05
CA GLN A 14 17.72 -5.01 -10.36
C GLN A 14 16.37 -5.11 -9.63
N TYR A 15 15.81 -6.32 -9.52
CA TYR A 15 14.61 -6.58 -8.74
C TYR A 15 14.83 -6.24 -7.25
N ARG A 16 15.90 -6.76 -6.63
CA ARG A 16 16.25 -6.47 -5.23
C ARG A 16 16.46 -4.98 -4.97
N GLU A 17 17.08 -4.26 -5.89
CA GLU A 17 17.27 -2.81 -5.76
C GLU A 17 15.95 -2.04 -5.86
N ARG A 18 15.03 -2.46 -6.72
CA ARG A 18 13.68 -1.87 -6.81
C ARG A 18 12.91 -2.08 -5.51
N GLU A 19 12.91 -3.29 -4.98
CA GLU A 19 12.25 -3.61 -3.70
C GLU A 19 12.82 -2.79 -2.54
N LYS A 20 14.14 -2.61 -2.47
CA LYS A 20 14.78 -1.76 -1.45
C LYS A 20 14.35 -0.31 -1.56
N ARG A 21 14.38 0.25 -2.78
CA ARG A 21 13.92 1.63 -3.03
C ARG A 21 12.45 1.79 -2.68
N ASP A 22 11.60 0.86 -3.10
CA ASP A 22 10.16 0.89 -2.79
C ASP A 22 9.91 0.91 -1.28
N ALA A 23 10.65 0.10 -0.52
CA ALA A 23 10.55 0.06 0.92
C ALA A 23 11.05 1.35 1.60
N GLU A 24 12.12 1.95 1.08
CA GLU A 24 12.63 3.25 1.53
C GLU A 24 11.66 4.39 1.22
N ASP A 25 11.06 4.41 0.02
CA ASP A 25 10.08 5.41 -0.40
C ASP A 25 8.83 5.34 0.48
N ILE A 26 8.32 4.14 0.76
CA ILE A 26 7.17 3.95 1.66
C ILE A 26 7.49 4.43 3.07
N ARG A 27 8.67 4.07 3.62
CA ARG A 27 9.10 4.56 4.94
C ARG A 27 9.21 6.09 4.97
N HIS A 28 9.73 6.68 3.90
CA HIS A 28 9.85 8.13 3.78
C HIS A 28 8.48 8.80 3.81
N VAL A 29 7.54 8.35 2.97
CA VAL A 29 6.17 8.88 2.95
C VAL A 29 5.48 8.71 4.29
N MET A 30 5.60 7.54 4.93
CA MET A 30 4.95 7.25 6.21
C MET A 30 5.56 8.01 7.39
N SER A 31 6.79 8.51 7.28
CA SER A 31 7.44 9.31 8.33
C SER A 31 6.79 10.67 8.53
N ASP A 32 6.16 11.22 7.48
CA ASP A 32 5.48 12.51 7.51
C ASP A 32 3.97 12.38 7.76
N ALA A 33 3.41 13.27 8.57
CA ALA A 33 1.99 13.26 8.91
C ALA A 33 1.09 13.58 7.70
N GLN A 34 1.55 14.40 6.74
CA GLN A 34 0.81 14.66 5.51
C GLN A 34 0.82 13.42 4.61
N GLY A 35 1.96 12.74 4.51
CA GLY A 35 2.09 11.45 3.83
C GLY A 35 1.11 10.41 4.38
N ARG A 36 1.06 10.23 5.71
CA ARG A 36 0.08 9.34 6.36
C ARG A 36 -1.37 9.68 6.03
N ARG A 37 -1.75 10.97 5.98
CA ARG A 37 -3.11 11.37 5.55
C ARG A 37 -3.42 10.97 4.11
N VAL A 38 -2.46 11.07 3.20
CA VAL A 38 -2.63 10.62 1.80
C VAL A 38 -2.83 9.11 1.75
N ILE A 39 -1.96 8.35 2.41
CA ILE A 39 -2.06 6.89 2.46
C ILE A 39 -3.39 6.46 3.08
N TRP A 40 -3.78 7.04 4.22
CA TRP A 40 -5.05 6.76 4.87
C TRP A 40 -6.24 7.02 3.93
N SER A 41 -6.24 8.15 3.22
CA SER A 41 -7.29 8.44 2.24
C SER A 41 -7.39 7.38 1.13
N VAL A 42 -6.27 6.78 0.70
CA VAL A 42 -6.31 5.69 -0.29
C VAL A 42 -6.89 4.43 0.32
N LEU A 43 -6.49 4.06 1.54
CA LEU A 43 -7.00 2.88 2.24
C LEU A 43 -8.52 2.97 2.49
N THR A 44 -9.00 4.15 2.90
CA THR A 44 -10.43 4.40 3.10
C THR A 44 -11.21 4.31 1.79
N ARG A 45 -10.72 4.95 0.71
CA ARG A 45 -11.40 4.90 -0.61
C ARG A 45 -11.42 3.50 -1.20
N GLY A 46 -10.38 2.71 -0.97
CA GLY A 46 -10.34 1.31 -1.37
C GLY A 46 -11.14 0.39 -0.48
N ASN A 47 -11.74 0.89 0.61
CA ASN A 47 -12.56 0.11 1.52
C ASN A 47 -11.87 -1.18 2.02
N VAL A 48 -10.58 -1.09 2.38
CA VAL A 48 -9.71 -2.24 2.71
C VAL A 48 -10.32 -3.18 3.77
N PHE A 49 -11.01 -2.60 4.76
CA PHE A 49 -11.61 -3.33 5.89
C PHE A 49 -13.15 -3.40 5.83
N GLY A 50 -13.78 -3.03 4.71
CA GLY A 50 -15.24 -3.04 4.57
C GLY A 50 -15.73 -3.89 3.39
N PRO A 51 -17.07 -4.04 3.26
CA PRO A 51 -17.68 -4.82 2.19
C PRO A 51 -17.67 -4.08 0.85
N CYS A 52 -17.27 -4.74 -0.24
CA CYS A 52 -17.30 -4.17 -1.59
C CYS A 52 -18.54 -4.53 -2.42
N PHE A 53 -19.44 -5.35 -1.86
CA PHE A 53 -20.61 -5.86 -2.56
C PHE A 53 -21.58 -4.74 -2.97
N ALA A 54 -22.06 -4.84 -4.21
CA ALA A 54 -23.19 -4.10 -4.74
C ALA A 54 -24.10 -5.07 -5.52
N THR A 55 -25.40 -4.76 -5.61
CA THR A 55 -26.36 -5.61 -6.35
C THR A 55 -25.99 -5.76 -7.83
N ASP A 56 -25.36 -4.74 -8.42
CA ASP A 56 -24.77 -4.82 -9.76
C ASP A 56 -23.39 -5.52 -9.70
N PRO A 57 -23.20 -6.65 -10.40
CA PRO A 57 -21.92 -7.36 -10.44
C PRO A 57 -20.77 -6.52 -11.01
N HIS A 58 -21.02 -5.62 -11.97
CA HIS A 58 -19.98 -4.77 -12.54
C HIS A 58 -19.48 -3.73 -11.54
N VAL A 59 -20.38 -3.21 -10.71
CA VAL A 59 -20.03 -2.30 -9.61
C VAL A 59 -19.23 -3.04 -8.54
N THR A 60 -19.64 -4.26 -8.17
CA THR A 60 -18.87 -5.09 -7.24
C THR A 60 -17.46 -5.36 -7.76
N ALA A 61 -17.32 -5.72 -9.04
CA ALA A 61 -16.02 -5.97 -9.65
C ALA A 61 -15.13 -4.72 -9.64
N PHE A 62 -15.69 -3.54 -9.92
CA PHE A 62 -14.97 -2.27 -9.84
C PHE A 62 -14.50 -1.98 -8.41
N ASN A 63 -15.39 -2.13 -7.41
CA ASN A 63 -15.07 -1.90 -6.01
C ASN A 63 -13.96 -2.84 -5.50
N GLU A 64 -13.99 -4.11 -5.89
CA GLU A 64 -12.91 -5.06 -5.57
C GLU A 64 -11.60 -4.71 -6.29
N GLY A 65 -11.66 -4.17 -7.51
CA GLY A 65 -10.48 -3.63 -8.19
C GLY A 65 -9.84 -2.47 -7.41
N GLN A 66 -10.65 -1.53 -6.93
CA GLN A 66 -10.20 -0.43 -6.08
C GLN A 66 -9.62 -0.93 -4.75
N ARG A 67 -10.27 -1.93 -4.13
CA ARG A 67 -9.77 -2.57 -2.90
C ARG A 67 -8.45 -3.28 -3.11
N ASN A 68 -8.28 -3.98 -4.22
CA ASN A 68 -7.03 -4.68 -4.54
C ASN A 68 -5.85 -3.71 -4.62
N LEU A 69 -6.01 -2.55 -5.29
CA LEU A 69 -4.97 -1.53 -5.35
C LEU A 69 -4.62 -0.97 -3.95
N ALA A 70 -5.63 -0.71 -3.13
CA ALA A 70 -5.42 -0.23 -1.77
C ALA A 70 -4.78 -1.31 -0.86
N LEU A 71 -5.14 -2.58 -1.03
CA LEU A 71 -4.54 -3.71 -0.32
C LEU A 71 -3.05 -3.88 -0.68
N ALA A 72 -2.69 -3.71 -1.95
CA ALA A 72 -1.29 -3.74 -2.37
C ALA A 72 -0.47 -2.63 -1.68
N LEU A 73 -1.03 -1.42 -1.58
CA LEU A 73 -0.39 -0.32 -0.83
C LEU A 73 -0.31 -0.62 0.67
N PHE A 74 -1.39 -1.16 1.26
CA PHE A 74 -1.42 -1.56 2.67
C PHE A 74 -0.35 -2.61 2.98
N GLN A 75 -0.20 -3.63 2.15
CA GLN A 75 0.82 -4.67 2.29
C GLN A 75 2.23 -4.07 2.29
N ARG A 76 2.52 -3.10 1.42
CA ARG A 76 3.82 -2.40 1.41
C ARG A 76 4.09 -1.67 2.72
N VAL A 77 3.11 -0.94 3.25
CA VAL A 77 3.21 -0.27 4.57
C VAL A 77 3.46 -1.29 5.68
N MET A 78 2.66 -2.35 5.74
CA MET A 78 2.78 -3.38 6.78
C MET A 78 4.11 -4.15 6.70
N SER A 79 4.69 -4.28 5.51
CA SER A 79 5.97 -4.94 5.31
C SER A 79 7.16 -4.07 5.69
N CYS A 80 7.05 -2.74 5.54
CA CYS A 80 8.18 -1.82 5.64
C CYS A 80 8.22 -1.00 6.93
N CYS A 81 7.06 -0.69 7.52
CA CYS A 81 6.89 0.18 8.69
C CYS A 81 5.49 0.01 9.35
N PRO A 82 5.16 -1.18 9.89
CA PRO A 82 3.86 -1.44 10.52
C PRO A 82 3.58 -0.55 11.74
N GLU A 83 4.60 -0.10 12.46
CA GLU A 83 4.48 0.85 13.57
C GLU A 83 3.91 2.22 13.15
N LEU A 84 4.23 2.67 11.93
CA LEU A 84 3.71 3.92 11.38
C LEU A 84 2.26 3.78 10.92
N TYR A 85 1.80 2.56 10.62
CA TYR A 85 0.38 2.30 10.40
C TYR A 85 -0.44 2.55 11.66
N LEU A 86 0.04 2.10 12.83
CA LEU A 86 -0.66 2.35 14.10
C LEU A 86 -0.75 3.84 14.41
N THR A 87 0.33 4.59 14.13
CA THR A 87 0.34 6.05 14.25
C THR A 87 -0.68 6.69 13.32
N MET A 88 -0.72 6.29 12.05
CA MET A 88 -1.70 6.77 11.07
C MET A 88 -3.15 6.48 11.50
N ALA A 89 -3.42 5.28 12.03
CA ALA A 89 -4.75 4.87 12.46
C ALA A 89 -5.23 5.68 13.69
N ASP A 90 -4.35 5.92 14.66
CA ASP A 90 -4.64 6.79 15.82
C ASP A 90 -4.91 8.25 15.39
N GLU A 91 -4.09 8.77 14.46
CA GLU A 91 -4.29 10.11 13.88
C GLU A 91 -5.63 10.26 13.17
N ALA A 92 -6.07 9.22 12.45
CA ALA A 92 -7.35 9.19 11.78
C ALA A 92 -8.52 9.14 12.77
N GLY A 93 -8.45 8.27 13.79
CA GLY A 93 -9.49 8.19 14.82
C GLY A 93 -9.71 9.54 15.53
N LYS A 94 -8.61 10.24 15.88
CA LYS A 94 -8.66 11.58 16.48
C LYS A 94 -9.24 12.66 15.55
N GLN A 95 -9.17 12.48 14.23
CA GLN A 95 -9.77 13.41 13.27
C GLN A 95 -11.27 13.18 13.14
N ASP A 96 -11.72 11.92 13.18
CA ASP A 96 -13.13 11.58 13.08
C ASP A 96 -13.90 11.98 14.35
N GLU A 97 -13.30 11.89 15.55
CA GLU A 97 -13.90 12.39 16.80
C GLU A 97 -14.15 13.92 16.81
N LYS A 98 -13.44 14.66 15.95
CA LYS A 98 -13.56 16.14 15.87
C LYS A 98 -14.56 16.61 14.82
N ARG A 99 -15.16 15.70 14.06
CA ARG A 99 -16.15 16.00 13.00
C ARG A 99 -17.57 15.84 13.52
#